data_AF-A0A960VII0-F1
#
_entry.id   AF-A0A960VII0-F1
#
_cell.length_a   1.000
_cell.length_b   1.000
_cell.length_c   1.000
_cell.angle_alpha   90.00
_cell.angle_beta   90.00
_cell.angle_gamma   90.00
#
_symmetry.space_group_name_H-M   'P 1'
#
loop_
_entity.id
_entity.type
_entity.pdbx_description
1 polymer ?
#
loop_
_entity_poly.entity_id
_entity_poly.type
_entity_poly.pdbx_seq_one_letter_code
_entity_poly.pdbx_strand_id
1 'polypeptide(L)'
;MSQGELSRHDHVLAGLVFSLQAAAMQQLGKIQNPATGETAVDLDQARATIDVLEMLKAKCRTDTPEALLRTLDGAVMDIQLNYMDELKKSRRGQAADDAADPAAAAPADGPDAPPVDGAGS
;
A
#
# COMPACT_ATOMS: atom_id res chain seq x y z
N MET A 1 -19.75 -27.68 -26.08
CA MET A 1 -19.27 -27.05 -24.85
C MET A 1 -20.33 -26.05 -24.42
N SER A 2 -21.07 -26.35 -23.35
CA SER A 2 -22.05 -25.41 -22.81
C SER A 2 -21.27 -24.26 -22.19
N GLN A 3 -21.39 -23.06 -22.75
CA GLN A 3 -20.98 -21.86 -22.04
C GLN A 3 -21.90 -21.78 -20.83
N GLY A 4 -21.37 -22.12 -19.65
CA GLY A 4 -22.13 -22.16 -18.41
C GLY A 4 -22.77 -20.79 -18.17
N GLU A 5 -24.09 -20.77 -18.10
CA GLU A 5 -24.87 -19.58 -17.83
C GLU A 5 -24.46 -19.03 -16.46
N LEU A 6 -23.95 -17.79 -16.42
CA LEU A 6 -23.57 -17.14 -15.16
C LEU A 6 -24.83 -16.94 -14.33
N SER A 7 -24.83 -17.45 -13.10
CA SER A 7 -25.95 -17.28 -12.19
C SER A 7 -26.08 -15.81 -11.75
N ARG A 8 -27.22 -15.47 -11.12
CA ARG A 8 -27.38 -14.15 -10.49
C ARG A 8 -26.30 -13.89 -9.44
N HIS A 9 -25.90 -14.92 -8.70
CA HIS A 9 -24.86 -14.78 -7.67
C HIS A 9 -23.49 -14.54 -8.27
N ASP A 10 -23.18 -15.16 -9.42
CA ASP A 10 -21.92 -14.93 -10.14
C ASP A 10 -21.84 -13.48 -10.65
N HIS A 11 -22.93 -12.95 -11.19
CA HIS A 11 -22.99 -11.55 -11.61
C HIS A 11 -22.80 -10.57 -10.45
N VAL A 12 -23.40 -10.86 -9.29
CA VAL A 12 -23.25 -10.02 -8.09
C VAL A 12 -21.82 -10.09 -7.56
N LEU A 13 -21.21 -11.27 -7.53
CA LEU A 13 -19.82 -11.45 -7.12
C LEU A 13 -18.87 -10.71 -8.08
N ALA A 14 -19.08 -10.81 -9.39
CA ALA A 14 -18.30 -10.06 -10.38
C ALA A 14 -18.39 -8.55 -10.16
N GLY A 15 -19.61 -8.03 -9.91
CA GLY A 15 -19.83 -6.62 -9.60
C GLY A 15 -19.13 -6.17 -8.31
N LEU A 16 -19.14 -7.01 -7.27
CA LEU A 16 -18.43 -6.75 -6.02
C LEU A 16 -16.92 -6.73 -6.21
N VAL A 17 -16.36 -7.65 -7.00
CA VAL A 17 -14.92 -7.66 -7.30
C VAL A 17 -14.52 -6.39 -8.04
N PHE A 18 -15.31 -5.97 -9.03
CA PHE A 18 -15.05 -4.73 -9.77
C PHE A 18 -15.13 -3.49 -8.87
N SER A 19 -16.11 -3.40 -7.97
CA SER A 19 -16.22 -2.26 -7.06
C SER A 19 -15.06 -2.19 -6.06
N LEU A 20 -14.63 -3.34 -5.52
CA LEU A 20 -13.46 -3.42 -4.65
C LEU A 20 -12.17 -3.08 -5.40
N GLN A 21 -12.01 -3.52 -6.64
CA GLN A 21 -10.87 -3.16 -7.48
C GLN A 21 -10.82 -1.64 -7.72
N ALA A 22 -11.96 -1.02 -8.06
CA ALA A 22 -12.04 0.43 -8.25
C ALA A 22 -11.72 1.19 -6.95
N ALA A 23 -12.25 0.72 -5.80
CA ALA A 23 -11.94 1.31 -4.50
C ALA A 23 -10.45 1.22 -4.15
N ALA A 24 -9.82 0.07 -4.39
CA ALA A 24 -8.38 -0.10 -4.18
C ALA A 24 -7.56 0.84 -5.09
N MET A 25 -7.94 0.99 -6.37
CA MET A 25 -7.27 1.91 -7.27
C MET A 25 -7.40 3.37 -6.84
N GLN A 26 -8.56 3.75 -6.30
CA GLN A 26 -8.76 5.08 -5.71
C GLN A 26 -7.89 5.27 -4.45
N GLN A 27 -7.85 4.28 -3.56
CA GLN A 27 -7.00 4.29 -2.36
C GLN A 27 -5.51 4.33 -2.72
N LEU A 28 -5.11 3.74 -3.85
CA LEU A 28 -3.74 3.82 -4.37
C LEU A 28 -3.45 5.15 -5.09
N GLY A 29 -4.37 6.11 -5.09
CA GLY A 29 -4.24 7.38 -5.79
C GLY A 29 -4.12 7.24 -7.32
N LYS A 30 -4.57 6.12 -7.89
CA LYS A 30 -4.58 5.90 -9.34
C LYS A 30 -5.81 6.50 -10.02
N ILE A 31 -6.88 6.65 -9.25
CA ILE A 31 -8.15 7.21 -9.68
C ILE A 31 -8.52 8.31 -8.69
N GLN A 32 -9.05 9.42 -9.21
CA GLN A 32 -9.55 10.52 -8.38
C GLN A 32 -10.75 10.05 -7.56
N ASN A 33 -10.83 10.45 -6.29
CA ASN A 33 -12.02 10.24 -5.48
C ASN A 33 -13.17 11.09 -6.04
N PRO A 34 -14.27 10.50 -6.53
CA PRO A 34 -15.37 11.27 -7.13
C PRO A 34 -16.13 12.13 -6.10
N ALA A 35 -16.04 11.81 -4.81
CA ALA A 35 -16.72 12.56 -3.75
C ALA A 35 -15.91 13.79 -3.29
N THR A 36 -14.59 13.68 -3.20
CA THR A 36 -13.73 14.78 -2.72
C THR A 36 -12.99 15.51 -3.84
N GLY A 37 -12.87 14.90 -5.03
CA GLY A 37 -12.03 15.41 -6.11
C GLY A 37 -10.53 15.24 -5.84
N GLU A 38 -10.15 14.57 -4.75
CA GLU A 38 -8.75 14.41 -4.38
C GLU A 38 -8.16 13.10 -4.87
N THR A 39 -6.89 13.14 -5.24
CA THR A 39 -6.08 11.96 -5.54
C THR A 39 -5.08 11.80 -4.40
N ALA A 40 -5.44 10.99 -3.41
CA ALA A 40 -4.61 10.72 -2.24
C ALA A 40 -4.25 9.23 -2.18
N VAL A 41 -3.02 8.94 -1.76
CA VAL A 41 -2.55 7.58 -1.55
C VAL A 41 -2.77 7.20 -0.09
N ASP A 42 -3.61 6.19 0.13
CA ASP A 42 -3.89 5.53 1.40
C ASP A 42 -3.54 4.04 1.28
N LEU A 43 -2.30 3.72 1.65
CA LEU A 43 -1.78 2.35 1.58
C LEU A 43 -2.45 1.43 2.61
N ASP A 44 -2.93 1.95 3.74
CA ASP A 44 -3.56 1.12 4.78
C ASP A 44 -4.92 0.62 4.29
N GLN A 45 -5.74 1.53 3.76
CA GLN A 45 -7.03 1.18 3.16
C GLN A 45 -6.86 0.29 1.92
N ALA A 46 -5.86 0.57 1.07
CA ALA A 46 -5.55 -0.28 -0.08
C ALA A 46 -5.23 -1.72 0.35
N ARG A 47 -4.42 -1.89 1.41
CA ARG A 47 -4.09 -3.20 1.97
C ARG A 47 -5.33 -3.92 2.50
N ALA A 48 -6.17 -3.23 3.26
CA ALA A 48 -7.41 -3.83 3.77
C ALA A 48 -8.32 -4.32 2.63
N THR A 49 -8.41 -3.58 1.53
CA THR A 49 -9.17 -3.99 0.35
C THR A 49 -8.55 -5.21 -0.35
N ILE A 50 -7.22 -5.29 -0.43
CA ILE A 50 -6.51 -6.47 -0.94
C ILE A 50 -6.84 -7.70 -0.10
N ASP A 51 -6.79 -7.58 1.23
CA ASP A 51 -7.08 -8.69 2.14
C ASP A 51 -8.51 -9.23 1.92
N VAL A 52 -9.48 -8.36 1.66
CA VAL A 52 -10.85 -8.75 1.30
C VAL A 52 -10.90 -9.49 -0.04
N LEU A 53 -10.21 -8.99 -1.08
CA LEU A 53 -10.15 -9.64 -2.38
C LEU A 53 -9.46 -11.02 -2.30
N GLU A 54 -8.39 -11.14 -1.51
CA GLU A 54 -7.73 -12.43 -1.24
C GLU A 54 -8.64 -13.40 -0.50
N MET A 55 -9.38 -12.92 0.51
CA MET A 55 -10.37 -13.71 1.22
C MET A 55 -11.46 -14.21 0.27
N LEU A 56 -11.99 -13.36 -0.62
CA LEU A 56 -12.97 -13.77 -1.63
C LEU A 56 -12.38 -14.82 -2.57
N LYS A 57 -11.14 -14.62 -3.06
CA LYS A 57 -10.42 -15.59 -3.88
C LYS A 57 -10.20 -16.93 -3.17
N ALA A 58 -10.07 -16.97 -1.86
CA ALA A 58 -9.94 -18.21 -1.09
C ALA A 58 -11.30 -18.87 -0.84
N LYS A 59 -12.33 -18.09 -0.46
CA LYS A 59 -13.63 -18.61 -0.03
C LYS A 59 -14.62 -18.85 -1.16
N CYS A 60 -14.46 -18.21 -2.32
CA CYS A 60 -15.31 -18.36 -3.49
C CYS A 60 -14.69 -19.31 -4.53
N ARG A 61 -13.88 -20.31 -4.14
CA ARG A 61 -13.32 -21.27 -5.12
C ARG A 61 -14.27 -22.41 -5.46
N THR A 62 -15.10 -22.81 -4.51
CA THR A 62 -16.10 -23.86 -4.72
C THR A 62 -17.31 -23.25 -5.42
N ASP A 63 -17.84 -23.95 -6.42
CA ASP A 63 -19.06 -23.59 -7.15
C ASP A 63 -19.02 -22.26 -7.93
N THR A 64 -17.84 -21.62 -8.07
CA THR A 64 -17.68 -20.40 -8.86
C THR A 64 -17.17 -20.72 -10.27
N PRO A 65 -17.78 -20.15 -11.33
CA PRO A 65 -17.35 -20.38 -12.70
C PRO A 65 -15.88 -20.00 -12.94
N GLU A 66 -15.19 -20.77 -13.77
CA GLU A 66 -13.76 -20.56 -14.05
C GLU A 66 -13.47 -19.16 -14.62
N ALA A 67 -14.37 -18.61 -15.43
CA ALA A 67 -14.26 -17.25 -15.94
C ALA A 67 -14.20 -16.21 -14.81
N LEU A 68 -15.06 -16.37 -13.79
CA LEU A 68 -15.12 -15.47 -12.65
C LEU A 68 -13.93 -15.67 -11.70
N LEU A 69 -13.45 -16.90 -11.53
CA LEU A 69 -12.20 -17.17 -10.80
C LEU A 69 -11.01 -16.47 -11.44
N ARG A 70 -10.90 -16.49 -12.79
CA ARG A 70 -9.85 -15.73 -13.49
C ARG A 70 -9.97 -14.23 -13.27
N THR A 71 -11.20 -13.68 -13.22
CA THR A 71 -11.42 -12.27 -12.89
C THR A 71 -10.93 -11.94 -11.49
N LEU A 72 -11.27 -12.76 -10.49
CA LEU A 72 -10.77 -12.63 -9.11
C LEU A 72 -9.24 -12.68 -9.04
N ASP A 73 -8.62 -13.67 -9.69
CA ASP A 73 -7.17 -13.83 -9.70
C ASP A 73 -6.48 -12.64 -10.36
N GLY A 74 -7.02 -12.14 -11.48
CA GLY A 74 -6.50 -10.97 -12.18
C GLY A 74 -6.62 -9.69 -11.36
N ALA A 75 -7.78 -9.45 -10.73
CA ALA A 75 -8.00 -8.28 -9.89
C ALA A 75 -7.04 -8.24 -8.70
N VAL A 76 -6.87 -9.37 -7.99
CA VAL A 76 -5.92 -9.47 -6.87
C VAL A 76 -4.50 -9.16 -7.33
N MET A 77 -4.05 -9.78 -8.42
CA MET A 77 -2.68 -9.62 -8.93
C MET A 77 -2.41 -8.16 -9.34
N ASP A 78 -3.34 -7.54 -10.07
CA ASP A 78 -3.21 -6.15 -10.53
C ASP A 78 -3.10 -5.17 -9.35
N ILE A 79 -4.01 -5.28 -8.37
CA ILE A 79 -3.99 -4.41 -7.20
C ILE A 79 -2.73 -4.63 -6.36
N GLN A 80 -2.29 -5.88 -6.16
CA GLN A 80 -1.06 -6.18 -5.43
C GLN A 80 0.18 -5.56 -6.09
N LEU A 81 0.28 -5.62 -7.42
CA LEU A 81 1.39 -5.01 -8.15
C LEU A 81 1.38 -3.48 -7.96
N ASN A 82 0.22 -2.85 -8.15
CA ASN A 82 0.07 -1.41 -7.96
C ASN A 82 0.39 -0.99 -6.52
N TYR A 83 -0.06 -1.75 -5.52
CA TYR A 83 0.26 -1.51 -4.12
C TYR A 83 1.75 -1.62 -3.85
N MET A 84 2.43 -2.63 -4.39
CA MET A 84 3.87 -2.80 -4.21
C MET A 84 4.67 -1.63 -4.80
N ASP A 85 4.23 -1.12 -5.95
CA ASP A 85 4.87 0.03 -6.59
C ASP A 85 4.68 1.32 -5.80
N GLU A 86 3.47 1.59 -5.29
CA GLU A 86 3.22 2.75 -4.44
C GLU A 86 3.94 2.62 -3.08
N LEU A 87 3.95 1.43 -2.47
CA LEU A 87 4.68 1.17 -1.24
C LEU A 87 6.19 1.44 -1.41
N LYS A 88 6.79 1.06 -2.54
CA LYS A 88 8.19 1.39 -2.85
C LYS A 88 8.41 2.89 -3.01
N LYS A 89 7.47 3.61 -3.64
CA LYS A 89 7.55 5.07 -3.79
C LYS A 89 7.47 5.78 -2.44
N SER A 90 6.52 5.41 -1.58
CA SER A 90 6.38 5.98 -0.24
C SER A 90 7.63 5.78 0.62
N ARG A 91 8.25 4.60 0.57
CA ARG A 91 9.52 4.33 1.30
C ARG A 91 10.69 5.16 0.78
N ARG A 92 10.81 5.37 -0.54
CA ARG A 92 11.86 6.22 -1.10
C ARG A 92 11.68 7.70 -0.73
N GLY A 93 10.44 8.17 -0.64
CA GLY A 93 10.14 9.52 -0.15
C GLY A 93 10.57 9.71 1.29
N GLN A 94 10.23 8.76 2.17
CA GLN A 94 10.59 8.81 3.60
C GLN A 94 12.11 8.75 3.82
N ALA A 95 12.84 7.91 3.09
CA ALA A 95 14.30 7.83 3.23
C ALA A 95 15.05 9.11 2.78
N ALA A 96 14.46 9.91 1.89
CA ALA A 96 15.02 11.20 1.48
C ALA A 96 14.75 12.31 2.52
N ASP A 97 13.61 12.22 3.21
CA ASP A 97 13.23 13.16 4.29
C ASP A 97 14.09 12.92 5.55
N ASP A 98 14.30 11.66 5.94
CA ASP A 98 15.15 11.27 7.08
C ASP A 98 16.63 11.64 6.89
N ALA A 99 17.13 11.64 5.65
CA ALA A 99 18.51 12.04 5.34
C ALA A 99 18.73 13.56 5.36
N ALA A 100 17.65 14.36 5.41
CA ALA A 100 17.71 15.82 5.41
C ALA A 100 17.71 16.45 6.82
N ASP A 101 17.61 15.66 7.89
CA ASP A 101 17.71 16.15 9.27
C ASP A 101 19.01 15.68 9.99
N PRO A 102 20.16 16.35 9.75
CA PRO A 102 21.40 16.11 10.48
C PRO A 102 21.50 16.90 11.80
N ALA A 103 20.42 17.53 12.31
CA ALA A 103 20.55 18.55 13.34
C ALA A 103 20.60 18.05 14.81
N ALA A 104 20.56 16.74 15.07
CA ALA A 104 20.53 16.22 16.45
C ALA A 104 21.79 15.48 16.93
N ALA A 105 22.88 15.42 16.15
CA ALA A 105 24.11 14.73 16.56
C ALA A 105 25.36 15.60 16.41
N ALA A 106 25.46 16.66 17.19
CA ALA A 106 26.77 17.27 17.48
C ALA A 106 27.39 16.57 18.70
N PRO A 107 28.61 16.00 18.58
CA PRO A 107 29.32 15.39 19.69
C PRO A 107 29.90 16.48 20.59
N ALA A 108 29.71 16.37 21.90
CA ALA A 108 30.47 17.16 22.86
C ALA A 108 31.90 16.59 22.92
N ASP A 109 32.82 17.35 22.34
CA ASP A 109 34.27 17.17 22.31
C ASP A 109 34.86 16.86 23.71
N GLY A 110 35.73 15.86 23.78
CA GLY A 110 36.84 15.78 24.74
C GLY A 110 38.12 15.50 23.95
N PRO A 111 39.32 15.88 24.43
CA PRO A 111 39.83 15.36 25.71
C PRO A 111 40.76 16.29 26.53
N ASP A 112 40.89 15.91 27.80
CA ASP A 112 42.03 15.92 28.76
C ASP A 112 43.22 16.91 28.64
N ALA A 113 43.61 17.44 29.82
CA ALA A 113 44.61 18.47 30.16
C ALA A 113 46.11 17.99 29.98
N PRO A 114 47.22 18.66 30.43
CA PRO A 114 47.44 19.47 31.67
C PRO A 114 48.49 20.64 31.53
N PRO A 115 49.33 20.98 32.54
CA PRO A 115 49.26 22.18 33.40
C PRO A 115 50.39 23.21 33.14
N VAL A 116 50.27 24.46 33.62
CA VAL A 116 51.45 25.32 33.92
C VAL A 116 51.21 26.29 35.09
N ASP A 117 52.27 26.43 35.87
CA ASP A 117 52.47 27.12 37.14
C ASP A 117 52.17 28.63 37.21
N GLY A 118 51.90 29.10 38.43
CA GLY A 118 52.68 30.21 39.00
C GLY A 118 51.98 31.54 39.31
N ALA A 119 52.14 31.92 40.58
CA ALA A 119 52.23 33.28 41.14
C ALA A 119 50.96 34.11 41.41
N GLY A 120 50.72 34.37 42.71
CA GLY A 120 50.67 35.75 43.19
C GLY A 120 49.47 36.16 44.05
N SER A 121 49.54 35.85 45.35
CA SER A 121 49.39 36.75 46.53
C SER A 121 48.70 36.05 47.69
#